data_AF-U6RNE8-F1
#
_entry.id   AF-U6RNE8-F1
#
_cell.length_a   1.000
_cell.length_b   1.000
_cell.length_c   1.000
_cell.angle_alpha   90.00
_cell.angle_beta   90.00
_cell.angle_gamma   90.00
#
_symmetry.space_group_name_H-M   'P 1'
#
loop_
_entity.id
_entity.type
_entity.pdbx_description
1 polymer ?
#
loop_
_entity_poly.entity_id
_entity_poly.type
_entity_poly.pdbx_seq_one_letter_code
_entity_poly.pdbx_strand_id
1 'polypeptide(L)'
;MKNVRLNNGVMMPAIGFGIFQIPENETERIVNDAIETGYRKFDTAASYFNEEQLGNAIRHSGMKREEFFITTKLWVQDYEYDDALRAFDLSMKKLGLDYLDLYLMHKPYGNYRGYS
;
A
#
# COMPACT_ATOMS: atom_id res chain seq x y z
N MET A 1 -12.37 -10.76 -11.79
CA MET A 1 -12.96 -10.17 -10.55
C MET A 1 -13.82 -8.97 -10.92
N LYS A 2 -14.84 -8.64 -10.12
CA LYS A 2 -15.64 -7.42 -10.33
C LYS A 2 -14.81 -6.18 -9.97
N ASN A 3 -14.89 -5.14 -10.80
CA ASN A 3 -14.26 -3.85 -10.55
C ASN A 3 -15.30 -2.79 -10.17
N VAL A 4 -14.86 -1.77 -9.43
CA VAL A 4 -15.60 -0.56 -9.09
C VAL A 4 -14.90 0.64 -9.72
N ARG A 5 -15.66 1.56 -10.29
CA ARG A 5 -15.13 2.83 -10.79
C ARG A 5 -15.12 3.85 -9.66
N LEU A 6 -13.95 4.40 -9.36
CA LEU A 6 -13.80 5.51 -8.42
C LEU A 6 -14.30 6.82 -9.04
N ASN A 7 -14.55 7.84 -8.21
CA ASN A 7 -15.07 9.14 -8.66
C ASN A 7 -14.13 9.87 -9.64
N ASN A 8 -12.83 9.55 -9.63
CA ASN A 8 -11.81 10.05 -10.56
C ASN A 8 -11.66 9.18 -11.82
N GLY A 9 -12.52 8.18 -12.02
CA GLY A 9 -12.53 7.30 -13.19
C GLY A 9 -11.61 6.09 -13.12
N VAL A 10 -10.73 5.98 -12.11
CA VAL A 10 -9.85 4.83 -11.91
C VAL A 10 -10.67 3.57 -11.61
N MET A 11 -10.27 2.44 -12.19
CA MET A 11 -10.91 1.14 -11.94
C MET A 11 -10.18 0.41 -10.82
N MET A 12 -10.89 0.06 -9.76
CA MET A 12 -10.35 -0.66 -8.60
C MET A 12 -11.00 -2.04 -8.48
N PRO A 13 -10.22 -3.12 -8.25
CA PRO A 13 -10.80 -4.42 -7.88
C PRO A 13 -11.66 -4.31 -6.62
N ALA A 14 -12.87 -4.88 -6.66
CA ALA A 14 -13.82 -4.82 -5.55
C ALA A 14 -13.33 -5.62 -4.33
N ILE A 15 -12.51 -6.65 -4.56
CA ILE A 15 -11.91 -7.50 -3.54
C ILE A 15 -10.40 -7.27 -3.59
N GLY A 16 -9.78 -7.14 -2.41
CA GLY A 16 -8.34 -7.00 -2.24
C GLY A 16 -7.85 -7.72 -1.01
N PHE A 17 -6.53 -7.88 -0.90
CA PHE A 17 -5.84 -8.55 0.18
C PHE A 17 -5.12 -7.53 1.06
N GLY A 18 -5.52 -7.42 2.33
CA GLY A 18 -4.87 -6.55 3.30
C GLY A 18 -3.77 -7.29 4.05
N ILE A 19 -2.60 -6.66 4.21
CA ILE A 19 -1.43 -7.29 4.86
C ILE A 19 -1.19 -6.78 6.29
N PHE A 20 -2.18 -6.17 6.92
CA PHE A 20 -2.10 -5.73 8.31
C PHE A 20 -1.86 -6.93 9.25
N GLN A 21 -0.98 -6.76 10.24
CA GLN A 21 -0.59 -7.76 11.24
C GLN A 21 0.12 -9.02 10.71
N ILE A 22 0.43 -9.08 9.41
CA ILE A 22 1.29 -10.14 8.89
C ILE A 22 2.74 -9.82 9.29
N PRO A 23 3.45 -10.75 9.97
CA PRO A 23 4.86 -10.57 10.29
C PRO A 23 5.70 -10.28 9.05
N GLU A 24 6.70 -9.40 9.18
CA GLU A 24 7.57 -8.99 8.08
C GLU A 24 8.20 -10.20 7.38
N ASN A 25 8.73 -11.14 8.15
CA ASN A 25 9.39 -12.36 7.66
C ASN A 25 8.45 -13.35 6.94
N GLU A 26 7.13 -13.17 7.03
CA GLU A 26 6.15 -14.01 6.34
C GLU A 26 5.41 -13.28 5.21
N THR A 27 5.51 -11.94 5.17
CA THR A 27 4.68 -11.11 4.29
C THR A 27 4.89 -11.46 2.82
N GLU A 28 6.13 -11.57 2.35
CA GLU A 28 6.41 -11.84 0.93
C GLU A 28 5.82 -13.20 0.49
N ARG A 29 5.99 -14.25 1.31
CA ARG A 29 5.41 -15.58 1.04
C ARG A 29 3.90 -15.51 0.94
N ILE A 30 3.23 -14.89 1.92
CA ILE A 30 1.76 -14.82 1.95
C ILE A 30 1.21 -13.96 0.80
N VAL A 31 1.91 -12.88 0.42
CA VAL A 31 1.54 -12.09 -0.75
C VAL A 31 1.69 -12.90 -2.02
N ASN A 32 2.76 -13.70 -2.17
CA ASN A 32 2.92 -14.60 -3.33
C ASN A 32 1.76 -15.61 -3.40
N ASP A 33 1.39 -16.26 -2.30
CA ASP A 33 0.23 -17.16 -2.23
C ASP A 33 -1.07 -16.44 -2.67
N ALA A 34 -1.25 -15.18 -2.26
CA ALA A 34 -2.38 -14.35 -2.67
C ALA A 34 -2.34 -14.01 -4.17
N ILE A 35 -1.18 -13.72 -4.74
CA ILE A 35 -1.02 -13.47 -6.19
C ILE A 35 -1.39 -14.73 -6.99
N GLU A 36 -0.89 -15.89 -6.58
CA GLU A 36 -1.14 -17.19 -7.21
C GLU A 36 -2.62 -17.58 -7.18
N THR A 37 -3.31 -17.28 -6.08
CA THR A 37 -4.77 -17.49 -5.96
C THR A 37 -5.61 -16.48 -6.75
N GLY A 38 -4.97 -15.45 -7.32
CA GLY A 38 -5.58 -14.51 -8.26
C GLY A 38 -5.80 -13.10 -7.72
N TYR A 39 -5.40 -12.77 -6.48
CA TYR A 39 -5.50 -11.40 -5.97
C TYR A 39 -4.64 -10.44 -6.78
N ARG A 40 -5.23 -9.28 -7.09
CA ARG A 40 -4.56 -8.19 -7.82
C ARG A 40 -4.57 -6.87 -7.07
N LYS A 41 -5.43 -6.73 -6.05
CA LYS A 41 -5.45 -5.55 -5.19
C LYS A 41 -4.81 -5.87 -3.85
N PHE A 42 -3.84 -5.07 -3.44
CA PHE A 42 -3.14 -5.21 -2.15
C PHE A 42 -3.23 -3.92 -1.35
N ASP A 43 -3.50 -4.06 -0.07
CA ASP A 43 -3.62 -2.96 0.88
C ASP A 43 -2.57 -3.10 1.99
N THR A 44 -1.68 -2.13 2.08
CA THR A 44 -0.67 -1.99 3.14
C THR A 44 -0.75 -0.60 3.78
N ALA A 45 0.17 -0.25 4.66
CA ALA A 45 0.37 1.08 5.22
C ALA A 45 1.81 1.22 5.72
N ALA A 46 2.33 2.44 5.75
CA ALA A 46 3.66 2.71 6.31
C ALA A 46 3.81 2.17 7.75
N SER A 47 2.74 2.25 8.55
CA SER A 47 2.71 1.78 9.94
C SER A 47 2.61 0.26 10.10
N TYR A 48 2.51 -0.51 9.01
CA TYR A 48 2.52 -1.98 9.06
C TYR A 48 3.94 -2.54 8.93
N PHE A 49 4.90 -1.70 8.53
CA PHE A 49 6.33 -2.04 8.41
C PHE A 49 6.63 -3.19 7.45
N ASN A 50 5.74 -3.47 6.50
CA ASN A 50 5.87 -4.60 5.56
C ASN A 50 5.66 -4.19 4.08
N GLU A 51 5.83 -2.91 3.77
CA GLU A 51 5.78 -2.38 2.40
C GLU A 51 6.88 -2.95 1.50
N GLU A 52 8.08 -3.17 2.04
CA GLU A 52 9.21 -3.72 1.27
C GLU A 52 8.93 -5.13 0.77
N GLN A 53 8.33 -5.96 1.62
CA GLN A 53 7.99 -7.34 1.30
C GLN A 53 6.84 -7.44 0.29
N LEU A 54 5.86 -6.53 0.35
CA LEU A 54 4.86 -6.41 -0.71
C LEU A 54 5.52 -6.02 -2.04
N GLY A 55 6.43 -5.04 -2.00
CA GLY A 55 7.20 -4.62 -3.18
C GLY A 55 8.01 -5.75 -3.81
N ASN A 56 8.70 -6.55 -2.99
CA ASN A 56 9.45 -7.71 -3.45
C ASN A 56 8.54 -8.75 -4.10
N ALA A 57 7.43 -9.11 -3.47
CA ALA A 57 6.46 -10.07 -4.02
C ALA A 57 5.94 -9.63 -5.39
N ILE A 58 5.59 -8.35 -5.54
CA ILE A 58 5.13 -7.80 -6.84
C ILE A 58 6.24 -7.93 -7.90
N ARG A 59 7.47 -7.53 -7.60
CA ARG A 59 8.61 -7.63 -8.54
C ARG A 59 8.92 -9.07 -8.93
N HIS A 60 8.91 -9.99 -7.96
CA HIS A 60 9.23 -11.39 -8.16
C HIS A 60 8.10 -12.19 -8.80
N SER A 61 6.86 -11.66 -8.82
CA SER A 61 5.70 -12.34 -9.43
C SER A 61 5.82 -12.57 -10.94
N GLY A 62 6.68 -11.81 -11.63
CA GLY A 62 6.78 -11.82 -13.09
C GLY A 62 5.57 -11.23 -13.83
N MET A 63 4.59 -10.71 -13.10
CA MET A 63 3.41 -10.05 -13.66
C MET A 63 3.69 -8.57 -13.94
N LYS A 64 2.93 -7.98 -14.88
CA LYS A 64 3.12 -6.56 -15.20
C LYS A 64 2.58 -5.70 -14.05
N ARG A 65 3.24 -4.56 -13.80
CA ARG A 65 2.87 -3.67 -12.70
C ARG A 65 1.42 -3.17 -12.83
N GLU A 66 0.95 -2.90 -14.04
CA GLU A 66 -0.43 -2.46 -14.33
C GLU A 66 -1.51 -3.50 -14.06
N GLU A 67 -1.14 -4.76 -13.80
CA GLU A 67 -2.09 -5.78 -13.37
C GLU A 67 -2.41 -5.69 -11.87
N PHE A 68 -1.65 -4.90 -11.11
CA PHE A 68 -1.84 -4.72 -9.68
C PHE A 68 -2.49 -3.38 -9.33
N PHE A 69 -3.30 -3.39 -8.28
CA PHE A 69 -3.83 -2.20 -7.63
C PHE A 69 -3.26 -2.11 -6.21
N ILE A 70 -2.29 -1.23 -5.98
CA ILE A 70 -1.56 -1.12 -4.72
C ILE A 70 -2.02 0.11 -3.94
N THR A 71 -2.41 -0.13 -2.69
CA THR A 71 -2.80 0.90 -1.72
C THR A 71 -1.81 0.92 -0.57
N THR A 72 -1.29 2.10 -0.23
CA THR A 72 -0.61 2.35 1.06
C THR A 72 -1.20 3.60 1.72
N LYS A 73 -0.81 3.86 2.97
CA LYS A 73 -1.43 4.88 3.83
C LYS A 73 -0.39 5.72 4.55
N LEU A 74 -0.61 7.03 4.54
CA LEU A 74 0.13 8.03 5.31
C LEU A 74 -0.16 7.87 6.80
N TRP A 75 0.87 7.75 7.62
CA TRP A 75 0.74 7.62 9.06
C TRP A 75 0.58 8.97 9.74
N VAL A 76 -0.05 8.98 10.92
CA VAL A 76 -0.61 10.19 11.56
C VAL A 76 0.44 11.23 11.98
N GLN A 77 1.70 10.83 12.11
CA GLN A 77 2.83 11.69 12.45
C GLN A 77 3.27 12.57 11.26
N ASP A 78 2.88 12.19 10.04
CA ASP A 78 3.46 12.75 8.81
C ASP A 78 2.43 13.60 8.03
N TYR A 79 1.44 14.21 8.71
CA TYR A 79 0.34 14.91 8.04
C TYR A 79 0.65 16.37 7.66
N GLU A 80 1.76 16.94 8.13
CA GLU A 80 2.25 18.22 7.58
C GLU A 80 2.69 18.03 6.13
N TYR A 81 2.57 19.08 5.31
CA TYR A 81 2.77 18.99 3.85
C TYR A 81 4.11 18.37 3.45
N ASP A 82 5.23 18.90 3.98
CA ASP A 82 6.56 18.40 3.62
C ASP A 82 6.85 17.01 4.22
N ASP A 83 6.26 16.70 5.39
CA ASP A 83 6.37 15.37 6.00
C ASP A 83 5.60 14.33 5.17
N ALA A 84 4.42 14.69 4.65
CA ALA A 84 3.62 13.84 3.79
C ALA A 84 4.36 13.50 2.49
N LEU A 85 5.05 14.48 1.89
CA LEU A 85 5.89 14.24 0.70
C LEU A 85 7.05 13.28 1.02
N ARG A 86 7.77 13.50 2.13
CA ARG A 86 8.86 12.61 2.56
C ARG A 86 8.37 11.19 2.87
N ALA A 87 7.22 11.07 3.54
CA ALA A 87 6.63 9.78 3.89
C ALA A 87 6.13 9.04 2.65
N PHE A 88 5.56 9.75 1.68
CA PHE A 88 5.20 9.18 0.38
C PHE A 88 6.43 8.65 -0.34
N ASP A 89 7.51 9.44 -0.46
CA ASP A 89 8.75 9.02 -1.11
C ASP A 89 9.36 7.80 -0.42
N LEU A 90 9.30 7.73 0.91
CA LEU A 90 9.75 6.56 1.67
C LEU A 90 8.93 5.32 1.36
N SER A 91 7.58 5.43 1.34
CA SER A 91 6.70 4.32 0.94
C SER A 91 6.98 3.86 -0.48
N MET A 92 7.13 4.79 -1.43
CA MET A 92 7.44 4.49 -2.83
C MET A 92 8.79 3.78 -2.96
N LYS A 93 9.82 4.21 -2.20
CA LYS A 93 11.12 3.56 -2.16
C LYS A 93 11.06 2.15 -1.59
N LYS A 94 10.33 1.93 -0.48
CA LYS A 94 10.17 0.61 0.14
C LYS A 94 9.42 -0.34 -0.79
N LEU A 95 8.27 0.11 -1.31
CA LEU A 95 7.50 -0.64 -2.31
C LEU A 95 8.32 -0.86 -3.59
N GLY A 96 9.26 0.02 -3.91
CA GLY A 96 10.07 0.00 -5.14
C GLY A 96 9.18 0.08 -6.37
N LEU A 97 8.28 1.06 -6.39
CA LEU A 97 7.32 1.33 -7.46
C LEU A 97 7.53 2.74 -8.02
N ASP A 98 7.13 2.95 -9.28
CA ASP A 98 7.13 4.29 -9.89
C ASP A 98 5.80 5.04 -9.68
N TYR A 99 4.72 4.30 -9.38
CA TYR A 99 3.40 4.85 -9.08
C TYR A 99 2.61 3.98 -8.11
N LEU A 100 1.66 4.62 -7.42
CA LEU A 100 0.70 4.00 -6.51
C LEU A 100 -0.72 4.21 -7.04
N ASP A 101 -1.59 3.22 -6.87
CA ASP A 101 -2.96 3.29 -7.38
C ASP A 101 -3.89 4.07 -6.45
N LEU A 102 -3.62 4.03 -5.14
CA LEU A 102 -4.38 4.76 -4.13
C LEU A 102 -3.51 5.08 -2.90
N TYR A 103 -3.50 6.35 -2.50
CA TYR A 103 -2.86 6.80 -1.26
C TYR A 103 -3.92 7.36 -0.30
N LEU A 104 -3.89 6.92 0.96
CA LEU A 104 -4.91 7.27 1.95
C LEU A 104 -4.30 7.91 3.19
N MET A 105 -5.03 8.83 3.83
CA MET A 105 -4.78 9.18 5.22
C MET A 105 -5.24 8.03 6.11
N HIS A 106 -4.33 7.44 6.89
CA HIS A 106 -4.65 6.24 7.68
C HIS A 106 -5.69 6.50 8.78
N LYS A 107 -5.72 7.69 9.39
CA LYS A 107 -6.69 8.03 10.43
C LYS A 107 -7.09 9.52 10.33
N PRO A 108 -8.29 9.91 10.75
CA PRO A 108 -8.73 11.31 10.72
C PRO A 108 -8.20 12.09 11.94
N TYR A 109 -6.93 11.96 12.28
CA TYR A 109 -6.29 12.78 13.31
C TYR A 109 -5.55 13.93 12.64
N GLY A 110 -5.72 15.17 13.09
CA GLY A 110 -4.77 16.24 12.75
C GLY A 110 -3.44 15.99 13.46
N ASN A 111 -2.38 16.76 13.15
CA ASN A 111 -1.13 16.67 13.88
C ASN A 111 -1.38 16.91 15.37
N TYR A 112 -1.30 15.83 16.15
CA TYR A 112 -1.45 15.89 17.59
C TYR A 112 -0.15 16.48 18.15
N ARG A 113 -0.07 17.81 18.21
CA ARG A 113 0.89 18.48 19.09
C ARG A 113 0.43 18.25 20.51
N GLY A 114 0.74 17.08 21.06
CA GLY A 114 0.76 16.93 22.52
C GLY A 114 1.64 18.03 23.06
N TYR A 115 1.09 18.91 23.90
CA TYR A 115 1.85 19.98 24.54
C TYR A 115 3.11 19.37 25.16
N SER A 116 4.27 19.79 24.65
CA SER A 116 5.56 19.65 25.33
C SER A 116 5.58 20.53 26.57
#